data_AF-A0A3N1UXG5-F1
#
_entry.id   AF-A0A3N1UXG5-F1
#
_cell.length_a   1.000
_cell.length_b   1.000
_cell.length_c   1.000
_cell.angle_alpha   90.00
_cell.angle_beta   90.00
_cell.angle_gamma   90.00
#
_symmetry.space_group_name_H-M   'P 1'
#
loop_
_entity.id
_entity.type
_entity.pdbx_description
1 polymer ?
#
loop_
_entity_poly.entity_id
_entity_poly.type
_entity_poly.pdbx_seq_one_letter_code
_entity_poly.pdbx_strand_id
1 'polypeptide(L)'
;MGRKKKRIVWSWKPETGELAWEYIKAGVPMASSKGLMPVRQALADLMDMVSDMDDAGDEVEAHRVMEEWVEMAWSLRDQVDEELRDAIEEACHEWWNADEE
;
A
#
# COMPACT_ATOMS: atom_id res chain seq x y z
N MET A 1 -23.53 -8.63 1.20
CA MET A 1 -22.06 -8.56 1.37
C MET A 1 -21.71 -7.12 1.73
N GLY A 2 -21.36 -6.85 2.99
CA GLY A 2 -20.96 -5.50 3.42
C GLY A 2 -19.58 -5.17 2.86
N ARG A 3 -19.39 -3.97 2.31
CA ARG A 3 -18.06 -3.48 1.90
C ARG A 3 -17.12 -3.55 3.11
N LYS A 4 -16.01 -4.31 3.03
CA LYS A 4 -14.91 -4.24 4.02
C LYS A 4 -14.51 -2.75 4.16
N LYS A 5 -14.34 -2.25 5.39
CA LYS A 5 -13.97 -0.85 5.62
C LYS A 5 -12.49 -0.67 5.29
N LYS A 6 -12.18 0.20 4.32
CA LYS A 6 -10.81 0.53 3.93
C LYS A 6 -9.96 0.91 5.16
N ARG A 7 -8.76 0.37 5.26
CA ARG A 7 -7.77 0.61 6.33
C ARG A 7 -6.78 1.70 5.94
N ILE A 8 -6.47 1.81 4.66
CA ILE A 8 -5.55 2.81 4.11
C ILE A 8 -6.36 3.95 3.49
N VAL A 9 -6.13 5.15 4.00
CA VAL A 9 -6.54 6.39 3.36
C VAL A 9 -5.30 6.97 2.69
N TRP A 10 -5.39 7.36 1.43
CA TRP A 10 -4.25 7.87 0.68
C TRP A 10 -4.61 9.05 -0.20
N SER A 11 -3.59 9.83 -0.54
CA SER A 11 -3.69 11.01 -1.40
C SER A 11 -2.51 11.04 -2.35
N TRP A 12 -2.78 11.26 -3.63
CA TRP A 12 -1.79 11.25 -4.71
C TRP A 12 -1.74 12.59 -5.43
N LYS A 13 -0.53 13.07 -5.72
CA LYS A 13 -0.27 14.25 -6.54
C LYS A 13 0.55 13.86 -7.78
N PRO A 14 -0.09 13.65 -8.94
CA PRO A 14 0.62 13.25 -10.16
C PRO A 14 1.60 14.31 -10.67
N GLU A 15 1.31 15.59 -10.42
CA GLU A 15 2.16 16.71 -10.83
C GLU A 15 3.53 16.73 -10.16
N THR A 16 3.63 16.24 -8.92
CA THR A 16 4.87 16.22 -8.13
C THR A 16 5.40 14.82 -7.87
N GLY A 17 4.66 13.78 -8.26
CA GLY A 17 5.04 12.40 -7.98
C GLY A 17 4.93 12.04 -6.48
N GLU A 18 4.08 12.74 -5.73
CA GLU A 18 4.00 12.59 -4.27
C GLU A 18 2.77 11.81 -3.82
N LEU A 19 2.98 10.81 -2.96
CA LEU A 19 1.96 10.00 -2.32
C LEU A 19 1.99 10.23 -0.81
N ALA A 20 0.82 10.27 -0.19
CA ALA A 20 0.64 10.21 1.25
C ALA A 20 -0.34 9.10 1.62
N TRP A 21 -0.13 8.43 2.74
CA TRP A 21 -1.04 7.41 3.26
C TRP A 21 -1.15 7.45 4.78
N GLU A 22 -2.28 6.98 5.28
CA GLU A 22 -2.60 6.80 6.69
C GLU A 22 -3.27 5.45 6.90
N TYR A 23 -2.70 4.64 7.80
CA TYR A 23 -3.30 3.39 8.25
C TYR A 23 -4.20 3.64 9.46
N ILE A 24 -5.47 3.30 9.33
CA ILE A 24 -6.53 3.57 10.31
C ILE A 24 -7.12 2.25 10.84
N LYS A 25 -6.91 1.98 12.13
CA LYS A 25 -7.50 0.84 12.84
C LYS A 25 -8.59 1.34 13.78
N ALA A 26 -9.80 0.81 13.65
CA ALA A 26 -10.97 1.19 14.46
C ALA A 26 -11.27 2.71 14.51
N GLY A 27 -10.90 3.47 13.46
CA GLY A 27 -11.10 4.92 13.40
C GLY A 27 -9.96 5.75 14.03
N VAL A 28 -8.89 5.11 14.48
CA VAL A 28 -7.70 5.76 15.02
C VAL A 28 -6.53 5.57 14.03
N PRO A 29 -5.80 6.65 13.67
CA PRO A 29 -4.59 6.52 12.87
C PRO A 29 -3.50 5.82 13.69
N MET A 30 -2.97 4.74 13.15
CA MET A 30 -1.90 3.94 13.78
C MET A 30 -0.54 4.27 13.19
N ALA A 31 -0.48 4.50 11.87
CA ALA A 31 0.74 4.84 11.14
C ALA A 31 0.42 5.73 9.94
N SER A 32 1.42 6.46 9.44
CA SER A 32 1.28 7.31 8.25
C SER A 32 2.64 7.59 7.61
N SER A 33 2.62 8.04 6.35
CA SER A 33 3.79 8.54 5.63
C SER A 33 4.32 9.90 6.14
N LYS A 34 3.74 10.46 7.22
CA LYS A 34 4.06 11.79 7.76
C LYS A 34 3.91 12.95 6.75
N GLY A 35 3.04 12.78 5.76
CA GLY A 35 2.75 13.76 4.72
C GLY A 35 3.00 13.23 3.32
N LEU A 36 3.01 14.15 2.35
CA LEU A 36 3.34 13.87 0.96
C LEU A 36 4.84 13.63 0.82
N MET A 37 5.19 12.55 0.13
CA MET A 37 6.57 12.15 -0.13
C MET A 37 6.65 11.41 -1.47
N PRO A 38 7.86 11.20 -2.04
CA PRO A 38 7.99 10.50 -3.31
C PRO A 38 7.27 9.15 -3.28
N VAL A 39 6.47 8.87 -4.31
CA VAL A 39 5.62 7.66 -4.38
C VAL A 39 6.39 6.36 -4.13
N ARG A 40 7.62 6.25 -4.65
CA ARG A 40 8.48 5.10 -4.39
C ARG A 40 8.76 4.90 -2.90
N GLN A 41 9.10 5.98 -2.20
CA GLN A 41 9.34 5.93 -0.75
C GLN A 41 8.05 5.61 -0.01
N ALA A 42 6.94 6.25 -0.36
CA ALA A 42 5.65 6.02 0.29
C ALA A 42 5.18 4.56 0.15
N LEU A 43 5.32 3.97 -1.03
CA LEU A 43 4.96 2.57 -1.29
C LEU A 43 5.87 1.60 -0.52
N ALA A 44 7.18 1.89 -0.47
CA ALA A 44 8.15 1.09 0.28
C ALA A 44 7.89 1.16 1.79
N ASP A 45 7.65 2.35 2.35
CA ASP A 45 7.33 2.53 3.77
C ASP A 45 6.03 1.82 4.16
N LEU A 46 5.04 1.79 3.26
CA LEU A 46 3.79 1.07 3.53
C LEU A 46 4.01 -0.46 3.51
N MET A 47 4.86 -0.96 2.61
CA MET A 47 5.22 -2.38 2.55
C MET A 47 6.04 -2.82 3.77
N ASP A 48 7.00 -2.00 4.22
CA ASP A 48 7.76 -2.20 5.45
C ASP A 48 6.83 -2.33 6.66
N MET A 49 5.85 -1.43 6.77
CA MET A 49 4.83 -1.49 7.82
C MET A 49 3.97 -2.78 7.76
N VAL A 50 3.65 -3.29 6.56
CA VAL A 50 2.94 -4.57 6.42
C VAL A 50 3.80 -5.73 6.93
N SER A 51 5.08 -5.77 6.57
CA SER A 51 6.03 -6.78 7.04
C SER A 51 6.18 -6.75 8.56
N ASP A 52 6.30 -5.56 9.17
CA ASP A 52 6.33 -5.40 10.63
C ASP A 52 5.07 -5.95 11.32
N MET A 53 3.89 -5.82 10.69
CA MET A 53 2.65 -6.40 11.23
C MET A 53 2.65 -7.92 11.16
N ASP A 54 3.15 -8.48 10.06
CA ASP A 54 3.27 -9.93 9.89
C ASP A 54 4.24 -10.52 10.92
N ASP A 55 5.42 -9.91 11.06
CA ASP A 55 6.44 -10.27 12.06
C ASP A 55 5.93 -10.13 13.51
N ALA A 56 5.02 -9.18 13.77
CA ALA A 56 4.37 -9.01 15.07
C ALA A 56 3.25 -10.05 15.35
N GLY A 57 2.92 -10.91 14.38
CA GLY A 57 1.87 -11.92 14.48
C GLY A 57 0.46 -11.42 14.17
N ASP A 58 0.33 -10.23 13.55
CA ASP A 58 -0.93 -9.64 13.09
C ASP A 58 -1.22 -10.04 11.61
N GLU A 59 -0.90 -11.28 11.20
CA GLU A 59 -0.96 -11.81 9.82
C GLU A 59 -2.28 -11.46 9.08
N VAL A 60 -3.43 -11.58 9.75
CA VAL A 60 -4.74 -11.29 9.15
C VAL A 60 -4.90 -9.80 8.81
N GLU A 61 -4.38 -8.91 9.64
CA GLU A 61 -4.43 -7.48 9.38
C GLU A 61 -3.33 -7.06 8.40
N ALA A 62 -2.14 -7.66 8.47
CA ALA A 62 -1.07 -7.50 7.49
C ALA A 62 -1.57 -7.85 6.08
N HIS A 63 -2.19 -9.03 5.91
CA HIS A 63 -2.78 -9.47 4.65
C HIS A 63 -3.82 -8.48 4.12
N ARG A 64 -4.72 -7.97 4.97
CA ARG A 64 -5.73 -6.96 4.55
C ARG A 64 -5.11 -5.65 4.11
N VAL A 65 -4.08 -5.20 4.81
CA VAL A 65 -3.37 -3.98 4.42
C VAL A 65 -2.61 -4.22 3.12
N MET A 66 -2.08 -5.42 2.90
CA MET A 66 -1.45 -5.82 1.65
C MET A 66 -2.45 -5.85 0.48
N GLU A 67 -3.66 -6.40 0.66
CA GLU A 67 -4.75 -6.31 -0.34
C GLU A 67 -4.95 -4.85 -0.78
N GLU A 68 -5.02 -3.92 0.18
CA GLU A 68 -5.24 -2.50 -0.09
C GLU A 68 -4.01 -1.80 -0.69
N TRP A 69 -2.79 -2.22 -0.31
CA TRP A 69 -1.55 -1.76 -0.92
C TRP A 69 -1.53 -2.12 -2.41
N VAL A 70 -1.84 -3.37 -2.76
CA VAL A 70 -1.88 -3.84 -4.15
C VAL A 70 -2.93 -3.07 -4.95
N GLU A 71 -4.14 -2.92 -4.43
CA GLU A 71 -5.19 -2.13 -5.08
C GLU A 71 -4.75 -0.67 -5.35
N MET A 72 -4.09 -0.05 -4.37
CA MET A 72 -3.58 1.33 -4.49
C MET A 72 -2.43 1.42 -5.49
N ALA A 73 -1.39 0.59 -5.35
CA ALA A 73 -0.21 0.59 -6.20
C ALA A 73 -0.61 0.34 -7.67
N TRP A 74 -1.46 -0.64 -7.92
CA TRP A 74 -1.99 -0.92 -9.24
C TRP A 74 -2.76 0.25 -9.86
N SER A 75 -3.50 1.02 -9.04
CA SER A 75 -4.19 2.24 -9.51
C SER A 75 -3.24 3.39 -9.89
N LEU A 76 -2.01 3.38 -9.37
CA LEU A 76 -0.98 4.38 -9.62
C LEU A 76 -0.06 4.02 -10.80
N ARG A 77 0.02 2.73 -11.18
CA ARG A 77 0.98 2.23 -12.19
C ARG A 77 0.99 3.01 -13.51
N ASP A 78 -0.18 3.48 -13.97
CA ASP A 78 -0.35 4.19 -15.24
C ASP A 78 -0.04 5.70 -15.12
N GLN A 79 0.30 6.16 -13.91
CA GLN A 79 0.56 7.57 -13.56
C GLN A 79 1.99 7.81 -13.07
N VAL A 80 2.80 6.77 -12.98
CA VAL A 80 4.22 6.83 -12.56
C VAL A 80 5.14 6.60 -13.76
N ASP A 81 6.44 6.81 -13.57
CA ASP A 81 7.44 6.50 -14.58
C ASP A 81 7.55 4.98 -14.84
N GLU A 82 8.13 4.62 -15.99
CA GLU A 82 8.26 3.22 -16.44
C GLU A 82 8.98 2.34 -15.41
N GLU A 83 10.06 2.84 -14.81
CA GLU A 83 10.83 2.08 -13.82
C GLU A 83 10.00 1.75 -12.57
N LEU A 84 9.25 2.73 -12.06
CA LEU A 84 8.36 2.48 -10.92
C LEU A 84 7.14 1.64 -11.30
N ARG A 85 6.64 1.77 -12.52
CA ARG A 85 5.54 0.96 -13.03
C ARG A 85 5.94 -0.52 -13.05
N ASP A 86 7.10 -0.84 -13.63
CA ASP A 86 7.59 -2.23 -13.68
C ASP A 86 7.73 -2.80 -12.26
N ALA A 87 8.31 -2.03 -11.33
CA ALA A 87 8.43 -2.44 -9.92
C ALA A 87 7.06 -2.68 -9.24
N ILE A 88 6.04 -1.87 -9.54
CA ILE A 88 4.67 -2.09 -9.06
C ILE A 88 4.08 -3.36 -9.66
N GLU A 89 4.23 -3.57 -10.96
CA GLU A 89 3.68 -4.75 -11.66
C GLU A 89 4.34 -6.04 -11.15
N GLU A 90 5.65 -6.06 -10.94
CA GLU A 90 6.38 -7.18 -10.33
C GLU A 90 5.87 -7.48 -8.92
N ALA A 91 5.84 -6.47 -8.04
CA ALA A 91 5.40 -6.67 -6.65
C ALA A 91 3.94 -7.13 -6.53
N CYS A 92 3.03 -6.64 -7.39
CA CYS A 92 1.64 -7.09 -7.41
C CYS A 92 1.51 -8.54 -7.90
N HIS A 93 2.27 -8.93 -8.95
CA HIS A 93 2.26 -10.30 -9.43
C HIS A 93 2.85 -11.29 -8.43
N GLU A 94 3.93 -10.93 -7.74
CA GLU A 94 4.50 -11.76 -6.67
C GLU A 94 3.48 -12.03 -5.56
N TRP A 95 2.74 -10.99 -5.13
CA TRP A 95 1.70 -11.16 -4.12
C TRP A 95 0.53 -12.01 -4.60
N TRP A 96 0.01 -11.78 -5.81
CA TRP A 96 -1.09 -12.60 -6.35
C TRP A 96 -0.69 -14.07 -6.51
N ASN A 97 0.51 -14.34 -7.01
CA ASN A 97 0.99 -15.72 -7.12
C ASN A 97 1.13 -16.38 -5.74
N ALA A 98 1.60 -15.64 -4.73
CA ALA A 98 1.72 -16.14 -3.36
C ALA A 98 0.35 -16.34 -2.66
N ASP A 99 -0.70 -15.61 -3.05
CA ASP A 99 -2.06 -15.80 -2.55
C ASP A 99 -2.81 -16.96 -3.25
N GLU A 100 -2.45 -17.26 -4.50
CA GLU A 100 -3.04 -18.37 -5.29
C GLU A 100 -2.44 -19.76 -4.96
N GLU A 101 -1.27 -19.84 -4.31
CA GLU A 101 -0.61 -21.09 -3.88
C GLU A 101 -1.08 -21.60 -2.49
#